data_AF-A0AAV6RUB0-F1
#
_entry.id   AF-A0AAV6RUB0-F1
#
_cell.length_a   1.000
_cell.length_b   1.000
_cell.length_c   1.000
_cell.angle_alpha   90.00
_cell.angle_beta   90.00
_cell.angle_gamma   90.00
#
_symmetry.space_group_name_H-M   'P 1'
#
loop_
_entity.id
_entity.type
_entity.pdbx_description
1 polymer ?
#
loop_
_entity_poly.entity_id
_entity_poly.type
_entity_poly.pdbx_seq_one_letter_code
_entity_poly.pdbx_strand_id
1 'polypeptide(L)'
;METDMIPKFSSKDEEIDFWKTLTFKYKQGCQEAQEELCEFQEGSRELEAELEAQLSQAEHRMKDLHSENHRLKNEVDSLKDKVEHQYSQSYKQISMLEDDLGQTRSIKDQLHKYVRELEQSNDDLERAKRATIVSLENFEQRLNQAIERNAFLESELDEKESLLVSVQRLKDEARDLRQELAVRERQTDVTRMSAPSSPTQDNVKMDTAVQASLSLPATPLSKGLDNAFANPTVLPNGYGSNSPLTPSARISALNIVSDLLRKVGALESKLAACRNFARDQKARKAYTLDNSNALNANTTNYSQSLHTSYFDKARTMNGLETGLIFVVDSNDRERVTEAREELARMLAEDELRDAVLLVFANKQDLPNAMNAAEITEKLGLHALRQRSWYIQATCATSGDGLYEGLDWLSNQLKNQK
;
A
#
# COMPACT_ATOMS: atom_id res chain seq x y z
N MET A 1 45.50 68.89 77.62
CA MET A 1 45.67 70.23 78.24
C MET A 1 46.74 70.10 79.30
N GLU A 2 48.01 70.04 78.89
CA GLU A 2 49.10 70.31 79.81
C GLU A 2 49.09 71.81 80.06
N THR A 3 48.90 72.18 81.32
CA THR A 3 49.08 73.54 81.79
C THR A 3 50.58 73.78 81.81
N ASP A 4 51.12 74.19 80.66
CA ASP A 4 52.52 74.60 80.54
C ASP A 4 52.74 75.78 81.48
N MET A 5 53.33 75.48 82.64
CA MET A 5 53.87 76.48 83.53
C MET A 5 54.89 77.28 82.74
N ILE A 6 54.54 78.55 82.45
CA ILE A 6 55.45 79.49 81.80
C ILE A 6 56.78 79.47 82.59
N PRO A 7 57.89 79.05 81.96
CA PRO A 7 59.18 78.96 82.65
C PRO A 7 59.56 80.31 83.24
N LYS A 8 60.16 80.34 84.43
CA LYS A 8 60.70 81.58 85.01
C LYS A 8 62.04 81.89 84.34
N PHE A 9 62.12 83.02 83.65
CA PHE A 9 63.32 83.43 82.91
C PHE A 9 64.30 84.21 83.78
N SER A 10 65.59 83.99 83.57
CA SER A 10 66.65 84.68 84.33
C SER A 10 67.10 85.99 83.67
N SER A 11 66.79 86.19 82.37
CA SER A 11 66.95 87.44 81.64
C SER A 11 65.84 87.61 80.58
N LYS A 12 65.63 88.86 80.12
CA LYS A 12 64.69 89.12 79.01
C LYS A 12 65.12 88.45 77.70
N ASP A 13 66.42 88.25 77.48
CA ASP A 13 66.91 87.61 76.26
C ASP A 13 66.58 86.11 76.24
N GLU A 14 66.62 85.45 77.39
CA GLU A 14 66.26 84.03 77.56
C GLU A 14 64.75 83.80 77.36
N GLU A 15 63.92 84.73 77.82
CA GLU A 15 62.48 84.76 77.56
C GLU A 15 62.18 84.90 76.05
N ILE A 16 62.86 85.83 75.38
CA ILE A 16 62.70 86.06 73.93
C ILE A 16 63.11 84.82 73.14
N ASP A 17 64.21 84.16 73.51
CA ASP A 17 64.69 82.96 72.81
C ASP A 17 63.77 81.75 73.01
N PHE A 18 63.25 81.56 74.23
CA PHE A 18 62.26 80.53 74.52
C PHE A 18 60.98 80.72 73.69
N TRP A 19 60.39 81.93 73.71
CA TRP A 19 59.17 82.21 72.94
C TRP A 19 59.43 82.14 71.43
N LYS A 20 60.61 82.55 70.94
CA LYS A 20 60.98 82.37 69.52
C LYS A 20 61.06 80.89 69.12
N THR A 21 61.73 80.07 69.92
CA THR A 21 61.87 78.63 69.68
C THR A 21 60.51 77.93 69.75
N LEU A 22 59.68 78.29 70.72
CA LEU A 22 58.33 77.74 70.88
C LEU A 22 57.42 78.16 69.71
N THR A 23 57.48 79.42 69.28
CA THR A 23 56.75 79.91 68.09
C THR A 23 57.22 79.18 66.83
N PHE A 24 58.52 78.93 66.69
CA PHE A 24 59.07 78.16 65.56
C PHE A 24 58.57 76.71 65.57
N LYS A 25 58.55 76.05 66.74
CA LYS A 25 58.02 74.69 66.90
C LYS A 25 56.52 74.61 66.57
N TYR A 26 55.71 75.55 67.06
CA TYR A 26 54.28 75.59 66.71
C TYR A 26 54.04 75.92 65.23
N LYS A 27 54.87 76.80 64.64
CA LYS A 27 54.80 77.09 63.21
C LYS A 27 55.13 75.85 62.38
N GLN A 28 56.18 75.12 62.75
CA GLN A 28 56.56 73.87 62.09
C GLN A 28 55.46 72.82 62.23
N GLY A 29 54.92 72.59 63.44
CA GLY A 29 53.82 71.63 63.64
C GLY A 29 52.53 72.02 62.90
N CYS A 30 52.25 73.32 62.78
CA CYS A 30 51.13 73.81 61.95
C CYS A 30 51.37 73.54 60.46
N GLN A 31 52.62 73.68 60.00
CA GLN A 31 53.01 73.42 58.62
C GLN A 31 52.96 71.92 58.28
N GLU A 32 53.45 71.05 59.17
CA GLU A 32 53.36 69.59 59.02
C GLU A 32 51.90 69.11 58.99
N ALA A 33 51.05 69.61 59.89
CA ALA A 33 49.62 69.30 59.87
C ALA A 33 48.90 69.82 58.61
N GLN A 34 49.37 70.95 58.06
CA GLN A 34 48.86 71.48 56.80
C GLN A 34 49.27 70.61 55.61
N GLU A 35 50.50 70.10 55.59
CA GLU A 35 50.99 69.18 54.57
C GLU A 35 50.25 67.83 54.64
N GLU A 36 50.07 67.25 55.84
CA GLU A 36 49.30 66.01 56.04
C GLU A 36 47.84 66.15 55.59
N LEU A 37 47.20 67.29 55.89
CA LEU A 37 45.85 67.58 55.41
C LEU A 37 45.81 67.68 53.87
N CYS A 38 46.83 68.27 53.26
CA CYS A 38 46.92 68.39 51.80
C CYS A 38 47.06 67.00 51.15
N GLU A 39 47.96 66.16 51.66
CA GLU A 39 48.15 64.78 51.18
C GLU A 39 46.86 63.95 51.33
N PHE A 40 46.17 64.06 52.48
CA PHE A 40 44.90 63.38 52.69
C PHE A 40 43.82 63.83 51.70
N GLN A 41 43.73 65.15 51.45
CA GLN A 41 42.77 65.70 50.48
C GLN A 41 43.08 65.26 49.04
N GLU A 42 44.35 65.20 48.67
CA GLU A 42 44.78 64.71 47.36
C GLU A 42 44.49 63.21 47.21
N GLY A 43 44.85 62.38 48.20
CA GLY A 43 44.56 60.95 48.20
C GLY A 43 43.06 60.63 48.18
N SER A 44 42.24 61.40 48.90
CA SER A 44 40.77 61.27 48.83
C SER A 44 40.25 61.57 47.42
N ARG A 45 40.79 62.61 46.78
CA ARG A 45 40.38 63.00 45.42
C ARG A 45 40.79 61.97 44.37
N GLU A 46 41.97 61.38 44.50
CA GLU A 46 42.42 60.28 43.62
C GLU A 46 41.54 59.04 43.78
N LEU A 47 41.20 58.66 45.02
CA LEU A 47 40.31 57.54 45.29
C LEU A 47 38.89 57.77 44.76
N GLU A 48 38.35 58.97 44.95
CA GLU A 48 37.06 59.37 44.38
C GLU A 48 37.06 59.26 42.85
N ALA A 49 38.11 59.76 42.19
CA ALA A 49 38.24 59.67 40.73
C ALA A 49 38.30 58.21 40.23
N GLU A 50 39.00 57.34 40.95
CA GLU A 50 39.07 55.90 40.62
C GLU A 50 37.70 55.22 40.80
N LEU A 51 36.98 55.53 41.89
CA LEU A 51 35.63 55.01 42.12
C LEU A 51 34.63 55.52 41.07
N GLU A 52 34.73 56.79 40.67
CA GLU A 52 33.92 57.36 39.59
C GLU A 52 34.21 56.69 38.25
N ALA A 53 35.47 56.40 37.94
CA ALA A 53 35.86 55.67 36.73
C ALA A 53 35.29 54.25 36.72
N GLN A 54 35.36 53.53 37.85
CA GLN A 54 34.79 52.19 37.99
C GLN A 54 33.26 52.20 37.87
N LEU A 55 32.59 53.19 38.49
CA LEU A 55 31.15 53.38 38.36
C LEU A 55 30.77 53.61 36.90
N SER A 56 31.47 54.52 36.20
CA SER A 56 31.23 54.82 34.79
C SER A 56 31.41 53.57 33.90
N GLN A 57 32.45 52.77 34.14
CA GLN A 57 32.66 51.52 33.42
C GLN A 57 31.56 50.49 33.69
N ALA A 58 31.07 50.40 34.94
CA ALA A 58 29.98 49.51 35.31
C ALA A 58 28.65 49.94 34.67
N GLU A 59 28.37 51.25 34.66
CA GLU A 59 27.19 51.83 33.98
C GLU A 59 27.22 51.57 32.47
N HIS A 60 28.40 51.71 31.84
CA HIS A 60 28.57 51.40 30.42
C HIS A 60 28.29 49.91 30.13
N ARG A 61 28.88 49.01 30.92
CA ARG A 61 28.62 47.55 30.81
C ARG A 61 27.14 47.22 30.99
N MET A 62 26.46 47.86 31.95
CA MET A 62 25.03 47.66 32.17
C MET A 62 24.21 48.11 30.95
N LYS A 63 24.57 49.24 30.35
CA LYS A 63 23.91 49.75 29.14
C LYS A 63 24.08 48.81 27.95
N ASP A 64 25.29 48.28 27.76
CA ASP A 64 25.58 47.33 26.67
C ASP A 64 24.77 46.05 26.86
N LEU A 65 24.81 45.44 28.05
CA LEU A 65 24.01 44.26 28.40
C LEU A 65 22.50 44.50 28.26
N HIS A 66 22.03 45.71 28.56
CA HIS A 66 20.63 46.08 28.40
C HIS A 66 20.24 46.14 26.91
N SER A 67 21.08 46.74 26.07
CA SER A 67 20.84 46.79 24.63
C SER A 67 20.85 45.39 23.98
N GLU A 68 21.75 44.51 24.43
CA GLU A 68 21.82 43.14 23.97
C GLU A 68 20.60 42.32 24.43
N ASN A 69 20.16 42.48 25.67
CA ASN A 69 18.91 41.87 26.14
C ASN A 69 17.70 42.33 25.31
N HIS A 70 17.64 43.62 24.96
CA HIS A 70 16.57 44.12 24.10
C HIS A 70 16.64 43.50 22.70
N ARG A 71 17.85 43.35 22.13
CA ARG A 71 18.05 42.69 20.83
C ARG A 71 17.58 41.24 20.86
N LEU A 72 18.04 40.47 21.84
CA LEU A 72 17.65 39.07 22.02
C LEU A 72 16.15 38.91 22.25
N LYS A 73 15.52 39.83 23.01
CA LYS A 73 14.08 39.82 23.21
C LYS A 73 13.31 40.00 21.89
N ASN A 74 13.72 40.94 21.04
CA ASN A 74 13.13 41.13 19.73
C ASN A 74 13.32 39.89 18.82
N GLU A 75 14.48 39.24 18.91
CA GLU A 75 14.76 38.00 18.16
C GLU A 75 13.86 36.85 18.62
N VAL A 76 13.68 36.68 19.93
CA VAL A 76 12.75 35.71 20.50
C VAL A 76 11.32 35.96 20.03
N ASP A 77 10.86 37.21 20.05
CA ASP A 77 9.49 37.55 19.63
C ASP A 77 9.32 37.32 18.12
N SER A 78 10.32 37.66 17.29
CA SER A 78 10.30 37.34 15.85
C SER A 78 10.27 35.83 15.57
N LEU A 79 11.00 35.03 16.35
CA LEU A 79 10.99 33.58 16.22
C LEU A 79 9.65 32.98 16.64
N LYS A 80 9.01 33.50 17.70
CA LYS A 80 7.66 33.09 18.09
C LYS A 80 6.65 33.35 16.98
N ASP A 81 6.66 34.53 16.37
CA ASP A 81 5.76 34.88 15.28
C ASP A 81 5.93 33.93 14.07
N LYS A 82 7.17 33.59 13.72
CA LYS A 82 7.47 32.64 12.63
C LYS A 82 6.94 31.24 12.94
N VAL A 83 7.13 30.79 14.18
CA VAL A 83 6.66 29.49 14.64
C VAL A 83 5.14 29.44 14.62
N GLU A 84 4.46 30.46 15.12
CA GLU A 84 2.99 30.55 15.11
C GLU A 84 2.43 30.59 13.67
N HIS A 85 3.09 31.34 12.79
CA HIS A 85 2.72 31.37 11.37
C HIS A 85 2.85 29.99 10.72
N GLN A 86 3.97 29.29 10.98
CA GLN A 86 4.20 27.95 10.44
C GLN A 86 3.20 26.93 10.99
N TYR A 87 2.89 26.98 12.29
CA TYR A 87 1.85 26.14 12.89
C TYR A 87 0.49 26.39 12.26
N SER A 88 0.11 27.65 12.05
CA SER A 88 -1.16 28.02 11.41
C SER A 88 -1.24 27.53 9.96
N GLN A 89 -0.14 27.62 9.20
CA GLN A 89 -0.10 27.07 7.84
C GLN A 89 -0.19 25.54 7.83
N SER A 90 0.58 24.87 8.68
CA SER A 90 0.58 23.41 8.80
C SER A 90 -0.81 22.91 9.18
N TYR A 91 -1.49 23.56 10.13
CA TYR A 91 -2.84 23.21 10.53
C TYR A 91 -3.84 23.30 9.38
N LYS A 92 -3.76 24.36 8.56
CA LYS A 92 -4.59 24.50 7.36
C LYS A 92 -4.32 23.39 6.35
N GLN A 93 -3.04 23.04 6.13
CA GLN A 93 -2.67 21.95 5.22
C GLN A 93 -3.18 20.60 5.69
N ILE A 94 -3.04 20.30 6.98
CA ILE A 94 -3.55 19.06 7.59
C ILE A 94 -5.08 18.99 7.42
N SER A 95 -5.80 20.07 7.74
CA SER A 95 -7.25 20.12 7.58
C SER A 95 -7.69 19.86 6.13
N MET A 96 -7.01 20.44 5.13
CA MET A 96 -7.31 20.16 3.72
C MET A 96 -7.06 18.70 3.34
N LEU A 97 -5.96 18.11 3.83
CA LEU A 97 -5.64 16.71 3.56
C LEU A 97 -6.62 15.73 4.24
N GLU A 98 -7.13 16.08 5.43
CA GLU A 98 -8.17 15.31 6.11
C GLU A 98 -9.49 15.32 5.32
N ASP A 99 -9.86 16.48 4.76
CA ASP A 99 -11.03 16.61 3.89
C ASP A 99 -10.88 15.77 2.60
N ASP A 100 -9.73 15.85 1.93
CA ASP A 100 -9.43 15.06 0.73
C ASP A 100 -9.41 13.54 1.02
N LEU A 101 -8.90 13.14 2.18
CA LEU A 101 -8.93 11.76 2.63
C LEU A 101 -10.37 11.29 2.86
N GLY A 102 -11.21 12.14 3.47
CA GLY A 102 -12.64 11.90 3.64
C GLY A 102 -13.37 11.71 2.31
N GLN A 103 -13.11 12.60 1.34
CA GLN A 103 -13.67 12.50 -0.01
C GLN A 103 -13.24 11.21 -0.71
N THR A 104 -11.94 10.87 -0.64
CA THR A 104 -11.40 9.65 -1.25
C THR A 104 -12.04 8.39 -0.67
N ARG A 105 -12.25 8.34 0.66
CA ARG A 105 -12.96 7.24 1.32
C ARG A 105 -14.42 7.14 0.85
N SER A 106 -15.12 8.26 0.76
CA SER A 106 -16.49 8.30 0.25
C SER A 106 -16.60 7.79 -1.19
N ILE A 107 -15.70 8.22 -2.08
CA ILE A 107 -15.63 7.76 -3.48
C ILE A 107 -15.35 6.25 -3.53
N LYS A 108 -14.40 5.77 -2.72
CA LYS A 108 -14.10 4.33 -2.61
C LYS A 108 -15.34 3.53 -2.21
N ASP A 109 -16.10 4.00 -1.24
CA ASP A 109 -17.32 3.32 -0.78
C ASP A 109 -18.41 3.32 -1.84
N GLN A 110 -18.57 4.42 -2.58
CA GLN A 110 -19.49 4.51 -3.72
C GLN A 110 -19.10 3.53 -4.83
N LEU A 111 -17.81 3.45 -5.19
CA LEU A 111 -17.33 2.51 -6.19
C LEU A 111 -17.54 1.05 -5.77
N HIS A 112 -17.32 0.70 -4.49
CA HIS A 112 -17.62 -0.64 -4.00
C HIS A 112 -19.11 -1.00 -4.09
N LYS A 113 -20.00 -0.04 -3.80
CA LYS A 113 -21.45 -0.25 -3.99
C LYS A 113 -21.78 -0.46 -5.47
N TYR A 114 -21.23 0.38 -6.34
CA TYR A 114 -21.46 0.29 -7.78
C TYR A 114 -20.97 -1.04 -8.37
N VAL A 115 -19.82 -1.55 -7.92
CA VAL A 115 -19.33 -2.88 -8.33
C VAL A 115 -20.35 -3.98 -7.96
N ARG A 116 -20.90 -3.96 -6.75
CA ARG A 116 -21.91 -4.94 -6.31
C ARG A 116 -23.19 -4.86 -7.15
N GLU A 117 -23.62 -3.66 -7.52
CA GLU A 117 -24.79 -3.45 -8.39
C GLU A 117 -24.54 -4.03 -9.80
N LEU A 118 -23.33 -3.84 -10.35
CA LEU A 118 -22.95 -4.43 -11.63
C LEU A 118 -22.88 -5.96 -11.56
N GLU A 119 -22.34 -6.52 -10.49
CA GLU A 119 -22.31 -7.97 -10.24
C GLU A 119 -23.73 -8.54 -10.20
N GLN A 120 -24.63 -7.91 -9.45
CA GLN A 120 -26.04 -8.31 -9.39
C GLN A 120 -26.72 -8.27 -10.77
N SER A 121 -26.50 -7.19 -11.53
CA SER A 121 -27.07 -7.07 -12.88
C SER A 121 -26.52 -8.14 -13.83
N ASN A 122 -25.26 -8.53 -13.68
CA ASN A 122 -24.65 -9.59 -14.47
C ASN A 122 -25.25 -10.97 -14.12
N ASP A 123 -25.47 -11.25 -12.84
CA ASP A 123 -26.15 -12.49 -12.39
C ASP A 123 -27.57 -12.58 -12.95
N ASP A 124 -28.32 -11.47 -12.95
CA ASP A 124 -29.66 -11.40 -13.52
C ASP A 124 -29.64 -11.63 -15.04
N LEU A 125 -28.66 -11.05 -15.74
CA LEU A 125 -28.46 -11.26 -17.17
C LEU A 125 -28.11 -12.73 -17.48
N GLU A 126 -27.25 -13.35 -16.69
CA GLU A 126 -26.91 -14.77 -16.87
C GLU A 126 -28.12 -15.67 -16.61
N ARG A 127 -28.92 -15.37 -15.59
CA ARG A 127 -30.19 -16.06 -15.32
C ARG A 127 -31.15 -15.95 -16.51
N ALA A 128 -31.32 -14.75 -17.05
CA ALA A 128 -32.16 -14.51 -18.22
C ALA A 128 -31.64 -15.30 -19.44
N LYS A 129 -30.33 -15.28 -19.68
CA LYS A 129 -29.69 -16.06 -20.75
C LYS A 129 -29.98 -17.56 -20.61
N ARG A 130 -29.81 -18.13 -19.42
CA ARG A 130 -30.10 -19.55 -19.16
C ARG A 130 -31.57 -19.89 -19.43
N ALA A 131 -32.51 -19.04 -19.01
CA ALA A 131 -33.93 -19.21 -19.29
C ALA A 131 -34.24 -19.16 -20.80
N THR A 132 -33.60 -18.24 -21.53
CA THR A 132 -33.75 -18.15 -22.99
C THR A 132 -33.22 -19.40 -23.69
N ILE A 133 -32.05 -19.91 -23.30
CA ILE A 133 -31.48 -21.15 -23.88
C ILE A 133 -32.44 -22.33 -23.69
N VAL A 134 -32.95 -22.55 -22.48
CA VAL A 134 -33.91 -23.64 -22.20
C VAL A 134 -35.20 -23.46 -22.99
N SER A 135 -35.67 -22.21 -23.19
CA SER A 135 -36.84 -21.94 -24.03
C SER A 135 -36.57 -22.33 -25.49
N LEU A 136 -35.41 -21.97 -26.04
CA LEU A 136 -34.99 -22.34 -27.39
C LEU A 136 -34.87 -23.86 -27.56
N GLU A 137 -34.22 -24.55 -26.63
CA GLU A 137 -34.10 -26.02 -26.63
C GLU A 137 -35.48 -26.70 -26.61
N ASN A 138 -36.43 -26.17 -25.82
CA ASN A 138 -37.82 -26.66 -25.82
C ASN A 138 -38.52 -26.44 -27.17
N PHE A 139 -38.28 -25.30 -27.84
CA PHE A 139 -38.82 -25.05 -29.18
C PHE A 139 -38.19 -25.99 -30.22
N GLU A 140 -36.88 -26.20 -30.18
CA GLU A 140 -36.17 -27.14 -31.06
C GLU A 140 -36.70 -28.57 -30.89
N GLN A 141 -36.91 -29.02 -29.64
CA GLN A 141 -37.49 -30.33 -29.38
C GLN A 141 -38.90 -30.48 -29.96
N ARG A 142 -39.75 -29.45 -29.84
CA ARG A 142 -41.09 -29.47 -30.44
C ARG A 142 -41.05 -29.51 -31.96
N LEU A 143 -40.13 -28.77 -32.58
CA LEU A 143 -39.91 -28.80 -34.02
C LEU A 143 -39.46 -30.19 -34.48
N ASN A 144 -38.51 -30.81 -33.78
CA ASN A 144 -38.06 -32.18 -34.09
C ASN A 144 -39.21 -33.18 -34.02
N GLN A 145 -40.05 -33.12 -32.98
CA GLN A 145 -41.24 -33.98 -32.90
C GLN A 145 -42.25 -33.72 -34.03
N ALA A 146 -42.36 -32.47 -34.50
CA ALA A 146 -43.22 -32.15 -35.63
C ALA A 146 -42.65 -32.72 -36.94
N ILE A 147 -41.33 -32.66 -37.12
CA ILE A 147 -40.62 -33.27 -38.26
C ILE A 147 -40.82 -34.79 -38.27
N GLU A 148 -40.66 -35.46 -37.12
CA GLU A 148 -40.88 -36.92 -36.99
C GLU A 148 -42.33 -37.31 -37.35
N ARG A 149 -43.32 -36.55 -36.88
CA ARG A 149 -44.73 -36.78 -37.24
C ARG A 149 -45.00 -36.58 -38.73
N ASN A 150 -44.40 -35.55 -39.34
CA ASN A 150 -44.55 -35.32 -40.78
C ASN A 150 -43.93 -36.45 -41.60
N ALA A 151 -42.74 -36.93 -41.22
CA ALA A 151 -42.09 -38.06 -41.88
C ALA A 151 -42.93 -39.36 -41.76
N PHE A 152 -43.56 -39.59 -40.60
CA PHE A 152 -44.47 -40.71 -40.42
C PHE A 152 -45.70 -40.60 -41.33
N LEU A 153 -46.35 -39.43 -41.38
CA LEU A 153 -47.50 -39.19 -42.25
C LEU A 153 -47.15 -39.31 -43.74
N GLU A 154 -45.95 -38.88 -44.15
CA GLU A 154 -45.45 -39.06 -45.52
C GLU A 154 -45.32 -40.54 -45.87
N SER A 155 -44.78 -41.36 -44.96
CA SER A 155 -44.73 -42.83 -45.14
C SER A 155 -46.12 -43.47 -45.23
N GLU A 156 -47.10 -43.01 -44.44
CA GLU A 156 -48.48 -43.50 -44.53
C GLU A 156 -49.14 -43.11 -45.87
N LEU A 157 -48.82 -41.93 -46.41
CA LEU A 157 -49.28 -41.50 -47.72
C LEU A 157 -48.66 -42.35 -48.84
N ASP A 158 -47.35 -42.65 -48.77
CA ASP A 158 -46.67 -43.53 -49.72
C ASP A 158 -47.25 -44.95 -49.72
N GLU A 159 -47.53 -45.51 -48.54
CA GLU A 159 -48.19 -46.82 -48.43
C GLU A 159 -49.58 -46.81 -49.07
N LYS A 160 -50.36 -45.76 -48.80
CA LYS A 160 -51.67 -45.56 -49.42
C LYS A 160 -51.57 -45.44 -50.94
N GLU A 161 -50.58 -44.74 -51.47
CA GLU A 161 -50.34 -44.65 -52.92
C GLU A 161 -49.99 -46.01 -53.52
N SER A 162 -49.11 -46.78 -52.88
CA SER A 162 -48.77 -48.16 -53.29
C SER A 162 -49.98 -49.10 -53.32
N LEU A 163 -50.85 -49.00 -52.31
CA LEU A 163 -52.12 -49.75 -52.26
C LEU A 163 -53.07 -49.33 -53.39
N LEU A 164 -53.17 -48.03 -53.70
CA LEU A 164 -53.99 -47.55 -54.81
C LEU A 164 -53.49 -48.10 -56.15
N VAL A 165 -52.18 -48.12 -56.38
CA VAL A 165 -51.58 -48.73 -57.58
C VAL A 165 -51.92 -50.22 -57.64
N SER A 166 -51.81 -50.94 -56.53
CA SER A 166 -52.13 -52.37 -56.44
C SER A 166 -53.61 -52.66 -56.71
N VAL A 167 -54.53 -51.85 -56.15
CA VAL A 167 -55.97 -51.95 -56.40
C VAL A 167 -56.29 -51.68 -57.87
N GLN A 168 -55.66 -50.66 -58.45
CA GLN A 168 -55.85 -50.34 -59.87
C GLN A 168 -55.37 -51.49 -60.76
N ARG A 169 -54.21 -52.09 -60.45
CA ARG A 169 -53.69 -53.26 -61.17
C ARG A 169 -54.62 -54.49 -61.05
N LEU A 170 -55.10 -54.81 -59.86
CA LEU A 170 -56.05 -55.91 -59.65
C LEU A 170 -57.38 -55.67 -60.36
N LYS A 171 -57.82 -54.41 -60.43
CA LYS A 171 -59.03 -54.02 -61.17
C LYS A 171 -58.85 -54.22 -62.68
N ASP A 172 -57.68 -53.88 -63.20
CA ASP A 172 -57.33 -54.12 -64.61
C ASP A 172 -57.25 -55.64 -64.90
N GLU A 173 -56.61 -56.43 -64.03
CA GLU A 173 -56.58 -57.90 -64.14
C GLU A 173 -57.98 -58.52 -64.05
N ALA A 174 -58.85 -58.05 -63.14
CA ALA A 174 -60.24 -58.50 -63.05
C ALA A 174 -61.05 -58.11 -64.30
N ARG A 175 -60.73 -56.99 -64.94
CA ARG A 175 -61.35 -56.57 -66.20
C ARG A 175 -60.90 -57.48 -67.33
N ASP A 176 -59.61 -57.80 -67.42
CA ASP A 176 -59.06 -58.71 -68.42
C ASP A 176 -59.61 -60.13 -68.27
N LEU A 177 -59.68 -60.66 -67.04
CA LEU A 177 -60.28 -61.97 -66.76
C LEU A 177 -61.77 -62.02 -67.09
N ARG A 178 -62.54 -60.96 -66.84
CA ARG A 178 -63.93 -60.86 -67.29
C ARG A 178 -64.04 -60.86 -68.81
N GLN A 179 -63.11 -60.20 -69.49
CA GLN A 179 -63.08 -60.19 -70.95
C GLN A 179 -62.72 -61.58 -71.50
N GLU A 180 -61.78 -62.30 -70.87
CA GLU A 180 -61.48 -63.70 -71.20
C GLU A 180 -62.67 -64.63 -70.97
N LEU A 181 -63.39 -64.48 -69.85
CA LEU A 181 -64.61 -65.26 -69.57
C LEU A 181 -65.69 -64.97 -70.61
N ALA A 182 -65.91 -63.71 -70.98
CA ALA A 182 -66.86 -63.34 -72.03
C ALA A 182 -66.49 -63.91 -73.41
N VAL A 183 -65.18 -64.01 -73.72
CA VAL A 183 -64.70 -64.66 -74.94
C VAL A 183 -64.92 -66.17 -74.88
N ARG A 184 -64.63 -66.82 -73.74
CA ARG A 184 -64.88 -68.26 -73.55
C ARG A 184 -66.37 -68.60 -73.64
N GLU A 185 -67.26 -67.78 -73.10
CA GLU A 185 -68.71 -67.93 -73.26
C GLU A 185 -69.13 -67.84 -74.74
N ARG A 186 -68.57 -66.90 -75.51
CA ARG A 186 -68.77 -66.83 -76.97
C ARG A 186 -68.19 -68.01 -77.73
N GLN A 187 -67.09 -68.61 -77.24
CA GLN A 187 -66.47 -69.78 -77.85
C GLN A 187 -67.21 -71.08 -77.51
N THR A 188 -67.85 -71.17 -76.33
CA THR A 188 -68.74 -72.29 -75.99
C THR A 188 -70.02 -72.31 -76.83
N ASP A 189 -70.49 -71.16 -77.33
CA ASP A 189 -71.63 -71.09 -78.27
C ASP A 189 -71.26 -71.48 -79.71
N VAL A 190 -70.00 -71.34 -80.12
CA VAL A 190 -69.53 -71.71 -81.48
C VAL A 190 -69.03 -73.17 -81.56
N THR A 191 -68.67 -73.78 -80.43
CA THR A 191 -68.06 -75.12 -80.37
C THR A 191 -69.05 -76.18 -79.85
N ARG A 192 -70.29 -76.16 -80.38
CA ARG A 192 -71.34 -77.15 -80.07
C ARG A 192 -71.78 -77.96 -81.28
N MET A 193 -70.89 -78.29 -82.22
CA MET A 193 -71.11 -79.45 -83.11
C MET A 193 -69.80 -80.17 -83.43
N SER A 194 -69.79 -81.46 -83.06
CA SER A 194 -68.88 -82.53 -83.51
C SER A 194 -67.61 -82.80 -82.69
N ALA A 195 -67.58 -83.98 -82.08
CA ALA A 195 -66.39 -84.77 -81.75
C ALA A 195 -66.17 -85.83 -82.88
N PRO A 196 -65.15 -86.73 -82.86
CA PRO A 196 -63.89 -86.82 -82.09
C PRO A 196 -62.65 -86.95 -83.05
N SER A 197 -61.39 -86.98 -82.61
CA SER A 197 -60.59 -88.21 -82.37
C SER A 197 -59.08 -87.86 -82.28
N SER A 198 -58.33 -88.58 -81.44
CA SER A 198 -56.87 -88.56 -81.15
C SER A 198 -55.97 -89.02 -82.34
N PRO A 199 -54.64 -89.34 -82.21
CA PRO A 199 -53.60 -89.06 -81.19
C PRO A 199 -52.18 -88.70 -81.76
N THR A 200 -51.16 -88.62 -80.87
CA THR A 200 -49.69 -88.82 -81.08
C THR A 200 -48.90 -87.70 -81.82
N GLN A 201 -47.68 -87.26 -81.47
CA GLN A 201 -46.54 -87.89 -80.79
C GLN A 201 -45.45 -86.83 -80.41
N ASP A 202 -44.71 -87.09 -79.32
CA ASP A 202 -43.24 -87.01 -79.15
C ASP A 202 -42.40 -85.71 -79.38
N ASN A 203 -41.87 -85.22 -78.24
CA ASN A 203 -40.43 -85.09 -77.89
C ASN A 203 -39.62 -83.77 -78.07
N VAL A 204 -38.74 -83.61 -77.05
CA VAL A 204 -37.43 -82.89 -76.93
C VAL A 204 -37.33 -81.50 -76.28
N LYS A 205 -36.64 -81.56 -75.13
CA LYS A 205 -35.86 -80.60 -74.30
C LYS A 205 -35.07 -79.46 -74.98
N MET A 206 -34.97 -78.32 -74.28
CA MET A 206 -33.77 -77.68 -73.66
C MET A 206 -34.09 -76.18 -73.42
N ASP A 207 -34.12 -75.68 -72.17
CA ASP A 207 -33.03 -75.20 -71.29
C ASP A 207 -32.46 -73.80 -71.61
N THR A 208 -32.18 -73.07 -70.51
CA THR A 208 -31.32 -71.87 -70.31
C THR A 208 -32.13 -70.67 -69.76
N ALA A 209 -32.22 -70.45 -68.45
CA ALA A 209 -31.22 -69.95 -67.48
C ALA A 209 -31.01 -68.41 -67.53
N VAL A 210 -31.35 -67.75 -66.41
CA VAL A 210 -30.67 -66.54 -65.94
C VAL A 210 -30.43 -66.71 -64.44
N GLN A 211 -29.15 -66.64 -64.06
CA GLN A 211 -28.66 -66.66 -62.70
C GLN A 211 -28.78 -65.28 -62.04
N ALA A 212 -29.02 -65.29 -60.73
CA ALA A 212 -28.14 -64.60 -59.77
C ALA A 212 -28.34 -65.21 -58.38
N SER A 213 -27.33 -65.97 -57.94
CA SER A 213 -27.03 -66.38 -56.57
C SER A 213 -26.55 -65.17 -55.75
N LEU A 214 -26.82 -65.07 -54.44
CA LEU A 214 -26.09 -65.78 -53.38
C LEU A 214 -26.80 -65.68 -52.01
N SER A 215 -26.54 -66.69 -51.19
CA SER A 215 -27.12 -66.97 -49.88
C SER A 215 -26.34 -66.38 -48.68
N LEU A 216 -27.10 -66.20 -47.58
CA LEU A 216 -26.90 -65.92 -46.13
C LEU A 216 -25.75 -66.70 -45.40
N PRO A 217 -25.48 -66.66 -44.05
CA PRO A 217 -26.11 -65.99 -42.86
C PRO A 217 -25.19 -65.46 -41.66
N ALA A 218 -25.84 -64.81 -40.66
CA ALA A 218 -25.66 -64.83 -39.16
C ALA A 218 -24.40 -64.37 -38.34
N THR A 219 -24.57 -63.27 -37.56
CA THR A 219 -24.37 -62.97 -36.07
C THR A 219 -23.15 -63.46 -35.24
N PRO A 220 -22.81 -62.97 -33.98
CA PRO A 220 -23.29 -61.84 -33.11
C PRO A 220 -22.18 -61.05 -32.29
N LEU A 221 -22.62 -60.19 -31.33
CA LEU A 221 -21.98 -59.66 -30.08
C LEU A 221 -21.03 -58.45 -30.17
N SER A 222 -20.82 -57.55 -29.18
CA SER A 222 -21.47 -57.04 -27.95
C SER A 222 -20.36 -56.38 -27.09
N LYS A 223 -20.68 -55.25 -26.40
CA LYS A 223 -19.92 -54.52 -25.33
C LYS A 223 -18.68 -53.72 -25.79
N GLY A 224 -18.39 -52.52 -25.30
CA GLY A 224 -19.01 -51.66 -24.28
C GLY A 224 -17.99 -50.59 -23.84
N LEU A 225 -18.50 -49.43 -23.39
CA LEU A 225 -17.95 -48.46 -22.42
C LEU A 225 -16.51 -47.89 -22.59
N ASP A 226 -16.37 -46.57 -22.73
CA ASP A 226 -16.08 -45.63 -21.62
C ASP A 226 -15.56 -44.24 -22.05
N ASN A 227 -16.03 -43.23 -21.30
CA ASN A 227 -15.51 -41.86 -21.19
C ASN A 227 -14.06 -41.86 -20.65
N ALA A 228 -13.21 -40.93 -21.10
CA ALA A 228 -12.50 -39.94 -20.24
C ALA A 228 -11.38 -39.18 -20.98
N PHE A 229 -11.42 -37.84 -20.82
CA PHE A 229 -10.31 -36.90 -20.59
C PHE A 229 -8.87 -37.29 -21.01
N ALA A 230 -8.27 -36.47 -21.89
CA ALA A 230 -7.17 -35.53 -21.55
C ALA A 230 -6.35 -35.10 -22.80
N ASN A 231 -6.14 -33.79 -22.92
CA ASN A 231 -5.05 -33.13 -23.67
C ASN A 231 -3.66 -33.59 -23.14
N PRO A 232 -2.49 -33.15 -23.68
CA PRO A 232 -2.20 -32.35 -24.89
C PRO A 232 -1.03 -32.92 -25.75
N THR A 233 -0.97 -32.64 -27.07
CA THR A 233 0.34 -32.74 -27.76
C THR A 233 0.46 -31.80 -28.97
N VAL A 234 1.34 -30.80 -28.79
CA VAL A 234 2.48 -30.44 -29.65
C VAL A 234 2.24 -30.33 -31.17
N LEU A 235 2.46 -29.11 -31.66
CA LEU A 235 2.65 -28.71 -33.05
C LEU A 235 3.71 -29.56 -33.77
N PRO A 236 3.60 -29.67 -35.11
CA PRO A 236 4.78 -29.45 -35.94
C PRO A 236 4.59 -28.33 -36.96
N ASN A 237 5.67 -27.57 -37.04
CA ASN A 237 5.96 -26.46 -37.94
C ASN A 237 6.01 -26.94 -39.41
N GLY A 238 5.39 -26.20 -40.33
CA GLY A 238 5.43 -26.49 -41.76
C GLY A 238 4.93 -25.32 -42.61
N TYR A 239 5.85 -24.46 -43.02
CA TYR A 239 5.63 -23.41 -44.03
C TYR A 239 5.31 -24.04 -45.40
N GLY A 240 4.32 -23.49 -46.11
CA GLY A 240 4.20 -23.62 -47.56
C GLY A 240 2.85 -24.06 -48.09
N SER A 241 1.83 -23.21 -47.99
CA SER A 241 0.72 -23.20 -48.96
C SER A 241 0.14 -21.78 -49.05
N ASN A 242 0.23 -21.17 -50.23
CA ASN A 242 -0.36 -19.88 -50.57
C ASN A 242 -1.89 -19.99 -50.72
N SER A 243 -2.58 -20.48 -49.70
CA SER A 243 -4.04 -20.37 -49.63
C SER A 243 -4.39 -19.01 -49.00
N PRO A 244 -5.20 -18.16 -49.67
CA PRO A 244 -5.64 -16.91 -49.09
C PRO A 244 -6.34 -17.19 -47.75
N LEU A 245 -5.86 -16.57 -46.66
CA LEU A 245 -6.49 -16.65 -45.35
C LEU A 245 -8.00 -16.38 -45.51
N THR A 246 -8.82 -17.28 -44.94
CA THR A 246 -10.27 -17.09 -44.89
C THR A 246 -10.58 -15.72 -44.27
N PRO A 247 -11.65 -15.03 -44.72
CA PRO A 247 -11.99 -13.71 -44.18
C PRO A 247 -12.03 -13.66 -42.65
N SER A 248 -12.50 -14.73 -42.00
CA SER A 248 -12.54 -14.86 -40.54
C SER A 248 -11.16 -14.97 -39.89
N ALA A 249 -10.23 -15.76 -40.46
CA ALA A 249 -8.86 -15.86 -39.96
C ALA A 249 -8.09 -14.54 -40.13
N ARG A 250 -8.35 -13.79 -41.20
CA ARG A 250 -7.76 -12.47 -41.44
C ARG A 250 -8.25 -11.42 -40.44
N ILE A 251 -9.55 -11.39 -40.16
CA ILE A 251 -10.14 -10.46 -39.18
C ILE A 251 -9.63 -10.80 -37.77
N SER A 252 -9.57 -12.08 -37.41
CA SER A 252 -9.03 -12.53 -36.12
C SER A 252 -7.56 -12.13 -35.95
N ALA A 253 -6.72 -12.35 -36.97
CA ALA A 253 -5.32 -11.94 -36.96
C ALA A 253 -5.15 -10.41 -36.83
N LEU A 254 -5.98 -9.62 -37.54
CA LEU A 254 -5.95 -8.15 -37.44
C LEU A 254 -6.38 -7.63 -36.07
N ASN A 255 -7.36 -8.29 -35.43
CA ASN A 255 -7.77 -7.94 -34.07
C ASN A 255 -6.67 -8.23 -33.05
N ILE A 256 -6.01 -9.39 -33.16
CA ILE A 256 -4.88 -9.73 -32.28
C ILE A 256 -3.72 -8.73 -32.45
N VAL A 257 -3.39 -8.36 -33.69
CA VAL A 257 -2.35 -7.36 -33.97
C VAL A 257 -2.77 -5.98 -33.43
N SER A 258 -4.04 -5.61 -33.56
CA SER A 258 -4.56 -4.34 -33.03
C SER A 258 -4.51 -4.28 -31.50
N ASP A 259 -4.83 -5.39 -30.83
CA ASP A 259 -4.72 -5.51 -29.38
C ASP A 259 -3.25 -5.49 -28.91
N LEU A 260 -2.34 -6.12 -29.65
CA LEU A 260 -0.92 -6.07 -29.36
C LEU A 260 -0.39 -4.64 -29.47
N LEU A 261 -0.73 -3.92 -30.55
CA LEU A 261 -0.33 -2.53 -30.75
C LEU A 261 -0.87 -1.60 -29.66
N ARG A 262 -2.12 -1.82 -29.21
CA ARG A 262 -2.71 -1.06 -28.10
C ARG A 262 -1.99 -1.35 -26.77
N LYS A 263 -1.58 -2.59 -26.52
CA LYS A 263 -0.77 -2.95 -25.35
C LYS A 263 0.65 -2.40 -25.41
N VAL A 264 1.28 -2.39 -26.59
CA VAL A 264 2.60 -1.76 -26.80
C VAL A 264 2.52 -0.26 -26.56
N GLY A 265 1.49 0.43 -27.07
CA GLY A 265 1.27 1.85 -26.78
C GLY A 265 1.04 2.14 -25.29
N ALA A 266 0.33 1.27 -24.57
CA ALA A 266 0.17 1.39 -23.11
C ALA A 266 1.49 1.17 -22.35
N LEU A 267 2.33 0.24 -22.81
CA LEU A 267 3.67 -0.01 -22.27
C LEU A 267 4.60 1.17 -22.53
N GLU A 268 4.59 1.76 -23.74
CA GLU A 268 5.37 2.95 -24.08
C GLU A 268 4.95 4.17 -23.25
N SER A 269 3.64 4.34 -23.02
CA SER A 269 3.13 5.40 -22.13
C SER A 269 3.60 5.23 -20.69
N LYS A 270 3.58 4.00 -20.15
CA LYS A 270 4.14 3.70 -18.82
C LYS A 270 5.65 3.92 -18.78
N LEU A 271 6.38 3.53 -19.82
CA LEU A 271 7.82 3.74 -19.92
C LEU A 271 8.18 5.24 -19.96
N ALA A 272 7.39 6.04 -20.69
CA ALA A 272 7.53 7.49 -20.73
C ALA A 272 7.26 8.13 -19.36
N ALA A 273 6.23 7.66 -18.64
CA ALA A 273 5.95 8.09 -17.28
C ALA A 273 7.09 7.75 -16.31
N CYS A 274 7.67 6.55 -16.40
CA CYS A 274 8.86 6.18 -15.61
C CYS A 274 10.08 7.04 -15.95
N ARG A 275 10.29 7.38 -17.23
CA ARG A 275 11.40 8.25 -17.65
C ARG A 275 11.23 9.68 -17.12
N ASN A 276 10.00 10.19 -17.09
CA ASN A 276 9.68 11.49 -16.51
C ASN A 276 9.85 11.47 -14.99
N PHE A 277 9.41 10.42 -14.31
CA PHE A 277 9.62 10.24 -12.87
C PHE A 277 11.11 10.17 -12.49
N ALA A 278 11.93 9.48 -13.29
CA ALA A 278 13.38 9.44 -13.11
C ALA A 278 14.05 10.81 -13.37
N ARG A 279 13.56 11.59 -14.34
CA ARG A 279 14.01 12.97 -14.56
C ARG A 279 13.62 13.89 -13.41
N ASP A 280 12.41 13.77 -12.87
CA ASP A 280 11.95 14.54 -11.72
C ASP A 280 12.72 14.21 -10.44
N GLN A 281 13.08 12.94 -10.21
CA GLN A 281 13.99 12.60 -9.11
C GLN A 281 15.38 13.22 -9.30
N LYS A 282 15.90 13.26 -10.54
CA LYS A 282 17.20 13.86 -10.85
C LYS A 282 17.16 15.39 -10.71
N ALA A 283 16.05 16.03 -11.06
CA ALA A 283 15.83 17.46 -10.87
C ALA A 283 15.65 17.83 -9.39
N ARG A 284 14.94 17.02 -8.60
CA ARG A 284 14.84 17.19 -7.13
C ARG A 284 16.20 17.02 -6.42
N LYS A 285 17.07 16.13 -6.91
CA LYS A 285 18.46 15.99 -6.43
C LYS A 285 19.37 17.15 -6.85
N ALA A 286 19.09 17.83 -7.97
CA ALA A 286 19.84 19.01 -8.39
C ALA A 286 19.44 20.27 -7.60
N TYR A 287 18.14 20.45 -7.33
CA TYR A 287 17.64 21.57 -6.50
C TYR A 287 18.06 21.49 -5.03
N THR A 288 18.35 20.30 -4.52
CA THR A 288 18.87 20.11 -3.15
C THR A 288 20.37 20.39 -3.02
N LEU A 289 21.12 20.36 -4.12
CA LEU A 289 22.57 20.63 -4.12
C LEU A 289 22.91 22.11 -4.33
N ASP A 290 22.04 22.90 -4.96
CA ASP A 290 22.30 24.32 -5.22
C ASP A 290 21.96 25.22 -4.01
N ASN A 291 21.08 24.74 -3.12
CA ASN A 291 20.68 25.48 -1.91
C ASN A 291 21.59 25.20 -0.69
N SER A 292 22.61 24.35 -0.84
CA SER A 292 23.55 23.98 0.24
C SER A 292 24.83 24.82 0.28
N ASN A 293 25.02 25.78 -0.64
CA ASN A 293 26.24 26.60 -0.72
C ASN A 293 26.11 28.05 -0.22
N ALA A 294 24.98 28.46 0.38
CA ALA A 294 24.78 29.85 0.84
C ALA A 294 24.54 30.02 2.35
N LEU A 295 24.47 28.95 3.14
CA LEU A 295 24.21 29.02 4.58
C LEU A 295 25.01 27.94 5.31
N ASN A 296 26.30 28.18 5.54
CA ASN A 296 27.08 27.39 6.51
C ASN A 296 28.24 28.20 7.09
N ALA A 297 27.90 29.08 8.02
CA ALA A 297 28.72 29.39 9.17
C ALA A 297 27.77 29.40 10.37
N ASN A 298 27.94 28.44 11.29
CA ASN A 298 27.24 28.28 12.57
C ASN A 298 25.81 27.74 12.52
N THR A 299 25.64 26.48 12.11
CA THR A 299 24.69 25.54 12.77
C THR A 299 25.22 24.12 12.59
N THR A 300 25.66 23.51 13.69
CA THR A 300 26.05 22.11 13.78
C THR A 300 24.85 21.20 13.49
N ASN A 301 24.87 20.60 12.30
CA ASN A 301 24.43 19.26 11.92
C ASN A 301 23.47 18.51 12.86
N TYR A 302 22.17 18.59 12.58
CA TYR A 302 21.24 17.47 12.75
C TYR A 302 20.47 17.28 11.44
N SER A 303 21.09 16.56 10.52
CA SER A 303 20.45 16.03 9.31
C SER A 303 21.07 14.67 9.02
N GLN A 304 20.59 13.62 9.68
CA GLN A 304 20.84 12.26 9.23
C GLN A 304 19.51 11.53 9.01
N SER A 305 19.26 11.34 7.73
CA SER A 305 18.32 10.41 7.10
C SER A 305 18.13 9.11 7.88
N LEU A 306 16.85 8.77 8.13
CA LEU A 306 16.32 7.43 8.39
C LEU A 306 16.93 6.69 9.60
N HIS A 307 16.43 6.99 10.81
CA HIS A 307 16.46 6.03 11.91
C HIS A 307 15.12 5.92 12.63
N THR A 308 14.78 4.68 12.93
CA THR A 308 13.62 4.21 13.66
C THR A 308 13.62 4.80 15.08
N SER A 309 12.87 5.87 15.34
CA SER A 309 12.48 6.26 16.70
C SER A 309 11.29 7.20 16.65
N TYR A 310 10.08 6.65 16.75
CA TYR A 310 8.91 7.44 17.15
C TYR A 310 9.03 7.70 18.64
N PHE A 311 9.32 8.95 19.00
CA PHE A 311 9.28 9.44 20.37
C PHE A 311 7.89 10.00 20.65
N ASP A 312 7.19 9.47 21.64
CA ASP A 312 5.98 10.09 22.18
C ASP A 312 6.17 10.34 23.68
N LYS A 313 6.21 11.63 24.07
CA LYS A 313 6.42 12.08 25.46
C LYS A 313 5.03 12.24 26.08
N ALA A 314 4.45 11.16 26.61
CA ALA A 314 3.17 11.22 27.31
C ALA A 314 3.35 11.93 28.67
N ARG A 315 3.11 13.25 28.71
CA ARG A 315 3.06 14.05 29.94
C ARG A 315 1.67 13.93 30.58
N THR A 316 1.60 13.27 31.73
CA THR A 316 0.42 13.36 32.60
C THR A 316 0.56 14.59 33.51
N MET A 317 -0.54 15.33 33.69
CA MET A 317 -0.69 16.66 34.34
C MET A 317 -0.15 16.83 35.78
N ASN A 318 0.55 15.85 36.38
CA ASN A 318 0.94 15.88 37.80
C ASN A 318 2.43 15.59 38.07
N GLY A 319 3.33 15.96 37.15
CA GLY A 319 4.68 16.36 37.52
C GLY A 319 5.67 15.34 38.12
N LEU A 320 5.45 14.02 38.14
CA LEU A 320 6.49 13.10 38.66
C LEU A 320 6.67 11.72 38.00
N GLU A 321 5.97 11.35 36.93
CA GLU A 321 6.07 9.97 36.40
C GLU A 321 6.18 9.95 34.88
N THR A 322 7.36 9.58 34.38
CA THR A 322 7.65 9.47 32.94
C THR A 322 7.70 7.99 32.56
N GLY A 323 6.88 7.58 31.60
CA GLY A 323 7.03 6.29 30.92
C GLY A 323 7.89 6.48 29.66
N LEU A 324 8.84 5.57 29.43
CA LEU A 324 9.66 5.54 28.22
C LEU A 324 9.30 4.31 27.39
N ILE A 325 8.87 4.53 26.15
CA ILE A 325 8.65 3.45 25.17
C ILE A 325 9.83 3.46 24.18
N PHE A 326 10.52 2.34 24.07
CA PHE A 326 11.66 2.16 23.18
C PHE A 326 11.36 1.06 22.17
N VAL A 327 11.39 1.39 20.87
CA VAL A 327 11.02 0.44 19.81
C VAL A 327 12.26 -0.03 19.07
N VAL A 328 12.47 -1.35 19.01
CA VAL A 328 13.58 -1.98 18.31
C VAL A 328 13.06 -2.76 17.11
N ASP A 329 13.72 -2.57 15.96
CA ASP A 329 13.50 -3.39 14.78
C ASP A 329 14.17 -4.76 14.98
N SER A 330 13.37 -5.79 15.18
CA SER A 330 13.87 -7.13 15.51
C SER A 330 14.57 -7.80 14.33
N ASN A 331 14.30 -7.38 13.10
CA ASN A 331 14.93 -7.95 11.90
C ASN A 331 16.30 -7.29 11.60
N ASP A 332 16.64 -6.20 12.28
CA ASP A 332 17.89 -5.48 12.09
C ASP A 332 18.92 -5.84 13.17
N ARG A 333 19.62 -6.95 12.91
CA ARG A 333 20.59 -7.54 13.86
C ARG A 333 21.88 -6.75 13.99
N GLU A 334 22.23 -5.92 13.01
CA GLU A 334 23.48 -5.13 13.01
C GLU A 334 23.31 -3.86 13.86
N ARG A 335 22.16 -3.17 13.72
CA ARG A 335 21.91 -1.89 14.41
C ARG A 335 21.45 -2.02 15.86
N VAL A 336 21.19 -3.23 16.36
CA VAL A 336 20.80 -3.44 17.77
C VAL A 336 21.90 -3.01 18.76
N THR A 337 23.17 -3.07 18.36
CA THR A 337 24.28 -2.59 19.20
C THR A 337 24.27 -1.07 19.33
N GLU A 338 23.95 -0.36 18.24
CA GLU A 338 23.73 1.09 18.26
C GLU A 338 22.51 1.45 19.12
N ALA A 339 21.42 0.68 18.98
CA ALA A 339 20.21 0.87 19.79
C ALA A 339 20.48 0.70 21.29
N ARG A 340 21.40 -0.18 21.68
CA ARG A 340 21.85 -0.32 23.08
C ARG A 340 22.55 0.95 23.58
N GLU A 341 23.44 1.50 22.78
CA GLU A 341 24.20 2.71 23.16
C GLU A 341 23.29 3.94 23.25
N GLU A 342 22.34 4.08 22.31
CA GLU A 342 21.30 5.11 22.36
C GLU A 342 20.41 4.96 23.59
N LEU A 343 19.92 3.74 23.88
CA LEU A 343 19.14 3.47 25.07
C LEU A 343 19.94 3.87 26.33
N ALA A 344 21.19 3.42 26.46
CA ALA A 344 22.04 3.76 27.59
C ALA A 344 22.25 5.28 27.75
N ARG A 345 22.42 6.01 26.64
CA ARG A 345 22.55 7.48 26.65
C ARG A 345 21.25 8.14 27.13
N MET A 346 20.10 7.70 26.62
CA MET A 346 18.80 8.23 27.04
C MET A 346 18.50 7.96 28.52
N LEU A 347 18.85 6.77 29.03
CA LEU A 347 18.61 6.44 30.44
C LEU A 347 19.55 7.19 31.39
N ALA A 348 20.65 7.78 30.89
CA ALA A 348 21.57 8.60 31.67
C ALA A 348 21.09 10.05 31.87
N GLU A 349 20.03 10.48 31.18
CA GLU A 349 19.45 11.80 31.36
C GLU A 349 18.70 11.90 32.70
N ASP A 350 18.92 13.00 33.44
CA ASP A 350 18.31 13.21 34.76
C ASP A 350 16.77 13.20 34.73
N GLU A 351 16.15 13.58 33.60
CA GLU A 351 14.69 13.53 33.41
C GLU A 351 14.13 12.11 33.31
N LEU A 352 14.94 11.14 32.85
CA LEU A 352 14.52 9.77 32.57
C LEU A 352 15.10 8.77 33.56
N ARG A 353 15.76 9.24 34.62
CA ARG A 353 16.43 8.40 35.64
C ARG A 353 15.45 7.45 36.34
N ASP A 354 14.23 7.92 36.61
CA ASP A 354 13.21 7.19 37.35
C ASP A 354 12.07 6.69 36.45
N ALA A 355 12.24 6.78 35.12
CA ALA A 355 11.21 6.41 34.15
C ALA A 355 11.04 4.89 33.99
N VAL A 356 9.79 4.42 33.87
CA VAL A 356 9.46 3.01 33.56
C VAL A 356 9.76 2.74 32.08
N LEU A 357 10.48 1.66 31.77
CA LEU A 357 10.90 1.35 30.39
C LEU A 357 10.04 0.22 29.78
N LEU A 358 9.32 0.51 28.71
CA LEU A 358 8.70 -0.48 27.84
C LEU A 358 9.51 -0.62 26.56
N VAL A 359 9.98 -1.83 26.23
CA VAL A 359 10.68 -2.12 24.98
C VAL A 359 9.75 -2.89 24.04
N PHE A 360 9.54 -2.40 22.84
CA PHE A 360 8.84 -3.13 21.78
C PHE A 360 9.85 -3.80 20.84
N ALA A 361 9.84 -5.12 20.83
CA ALA A 361 10.55 -5.94 19.85
C ALA A 361 9.68 -6.06 18.58
N ASN A 362 9.75 -5.05 17.72
CA ASN A 362 8.87 -4.88 16.57
C ASN A 362 9.33 -5.69 15.35
N LYS A 363 8.43 -5.95 14.40
CA LYS A 363 8.63 -6.73 13.16
C LYS A 363 8.85 -8.23 13.37
N GLN A 364 8.13 -8.82 14.33
CA GLN A 364 8.18 -10.26 14.61
C GLN A 364 7.59 -11.13 13.47
N ASP A 365 6.95 -10.51 12.49
CA ASP A 365 6.46 -11.15 11.26
C ASP A 365 7.58 -11.55 10.29
N LEU A 366 8.79 -11.02 10.46
CA LEU A 366 9.91 -11.26 9.54
C LEU A 366 10.72 -12.52 9.91
N PRO A 367 11.21 -13.29 8.94
CA PRO A 367 11.82 -14.62 9.16
C PRO A 367 13.16 -14.59 9.91
N ASN A 368 13.82 -13.43 10.03
CA ASN A 368 15.09 -13.28 10.75
C ASN A 368 14.93 -12.40 12.02
N ALA A 369 13.68 -12.18 12.46
CA ALA A 369 13.41 -11.39 13.65
C ALA A 369 14.04 -12.01 14.90
N MET A 370 14.77 -11.21 15.66
CA MET A 370 15.25 -11.55 16.99
C MET A 370 14.04 -11.70 17.92
N ASN A 371 14.00 -12.76 18.71
CA ASN A 371 12.98 -12.91 19.73
C ASN A 371 13.25 -11.95 20.91
N ALA A 372 12.27 -11.80 21.80
CA ALA A 372 12.39 -10.91 22.95
C ALA A 372 13.58 -11.25 23.87
N ALA A 373 13.92 -12.53 24.03
CA ALA A 373 15.06 -12.95 24.85
C ALA A 373 16.40 -12.49 24.24
N GLU A 374 16.58 -12.66 22.93
CA GLU A 374 17.77 -12.21 22.22
C GLU A 374 17.94 -10.68 22.29
N ILE A 375 16.84 -9.94 22.14
CA ILE A 375 16.88 -8.47 22.25
C ILE A 375 17.19 -8.03 23.69
N THR A 376 16.66 -8.74 24.69
CA THR A 376 16.94 -8.46 26.12
C THR A 376 18.44 -8.58 26.42
N GLU A 377 19.07 -9.63 25.89
CA GLU A 377 20.51 -9.85 26.03
C GLU A 377 21.31 -8.78 25.30
N LYS A 378 20.99 -8.50 24.03
CA LYS A 378 21.73 -7.53 23.21
C LYS A 378 21.61 -6.09 23.69
N LEU A 379 20.46 -5.69 24.21
CA LEU A 379 20.27 -4.37 24.83
C LEU A 379 20.82 -4.30 26.25
N GLY A 380 21.26 -5.42 26.84
CA GLY A 380 21.82 -5.45 28.19
C GLY A 380 20.79 -5.10 29.27
N LEU A 381 19.49 -5.39 29.06
CA LEU A 381 18.42 -5.01 30.00
C LEU A 381 18.60 -5.68 31.38
N HIS A 382 19.31 -6.80 31.46
CA HIS A 382 19.68 -7.46 32.72
C HIS A 382 20.54 -6.60 33.66
N ALA A 383 21.25 -5.58 33.13
CA ALA A 383 22.01 -4.64 33.93
C ALA A 383 21.11 -3.59 34.63
N LEU A 384 19.88 -3.38 34.14
CA LEU A 384 18.93 -2.40 34.66
C LEU A 384 18.16 -2.94 35.88
N ARG A 385 18.89 -3.27 36.97
CA ARG A 385 18.29 -3.86 38.19
C ARG A 385 17.52 -2.87 39.05
N GLN A 386 17.77 -1.57 38.88
CA GLN A 386 17.15 -0.51 39.68
C GLN A 386 15.94 0.13 39.00
N ARG A 387 15.49 -0.42 37.85
CA ARG A 387 14.39 0.12 37.05
C ARG A 387 13.42 -0.98 36.64
N SER A 388 12.13 -0.68 36.69
CA SER A 388 11.09 -1.54 36.12
C SER A 388 11.13 -1.45 34.60
N TRP A 389 11.35 -2.60 33.95
CA TRP A 389 11.31 -2.71 32.50
C TRP A 389 10.51 -3.92 32.04
N TYR A 390 9.96 -3.84 30.83
CA TYR A 390 9.29 -4.96 30.16
C TYR A 390 9.57 -4.93 28.68
N ILE A 391 9.66 -6.11 28.08
CA ILE A 391 9.82 -6.28 26.64
C ILE A 391 8.62 -7.03 26.07
N GLN A 392 8.05 -6.49 25.01
CA GLN A 392 6.90 -7.06 24.33
C GLN A 392 7.23 -7.30 22.87
N ALA A 393 7.06 -8.54 22.42
CA ALA A 393 7.11 -8.92 21.02
C ALA A 393 5.93 -8.29 20.28
N THR A 394 6.21 -7.57 19.19
CA THR A 394 5.16 -6.83 18.46
C THR A 394 5.30 -6.88 16.95
N CYS A 395 4.15 -6.69 16.31
CA CYS A 395 4.06 -6.46 14.88
C CYS A 395 3.20 -5.22 14.65
N ALA A 396 3.83 -4.08 14.38
CA ALA A 396 3.11 -2.81 14.22
C ALA A 396 2.13 -2.80 13.03
N THR A 397 2.33 -3.68 12.03
CA THR A 397 1.46 -3.76 10.84
C THR A 397 0.18 -4.54 11.08
N SER A 398 0.22 -5.62 11.89
CA SER A 398 -0.98 -6.35 12.32
C SER A 398 -1.60 -5.77 13.60
N GLY A 399 -0.81 -5.03 14.39
CA GLY A 399 -1.18 -4.51 15.70
C GLY A 399 -0.93 -5.47 16.86
N ASP A 400 -0.39 -6.66 16.58
CA ASP A 400 -0.17 -7.70 17.59
C ASP A 400 0.83 -7.26 18.65
N GLY A 401 0.50 -7.50 19.93
CA GLY A 401 1.36 -7.21 21.08
C GLY A 401 1.39 -5.73 21.50
N LEU A 402 0.84 -4.80 20.71
CA LEU A 402 0.85 -3.37 21.07
C LEU A 402 -0.02 -3.10 22.30
N TYR A 403 -1.21 -3.71 22.36
CA TYR A 403 -2.15 -3.48 23.46
C TYR A 403 -1.61 -4.03 24.77
N GLU A 404 -1.02 -5.22 24.74
CA GLU A 404 -0.42 -5.90 25.89
C GLU A 404 0.75 -5.10 26.49
N GLY A 405 1.61 -4.52 25.64
CA GLY A 405 2.70 -3.67 26.11
C GLY A 405 2.21 -2.36 26.73
N LEU A 406 1.21 -1.73 26.12
CA LEU A 406 0.64 -0.48 26.64
C LEU A 406 -0.18 -0.70 27.91
N ASP A 407 -0.90 -1.81 28.03
CA ASP A 407 -1.62 -2.19 29.24
C ASP A 407 -0.66 -2.45 30.40
N TRP A 408 0.45 -3.15 30.14
CA TRP A 408 1.52 -3.31 31.14
C TRP A 408 2.06 -1.96 31.61
N LEU A 409 2.40 -1.05 30.69
CA LEU A 409 2.93 0.27 31.03
C LEU A 409 1.92 1.09 31.85
N SER A 410 0.65 1.08 31.46
CA SER A 410 -0.45 1.72 32.18
C SER A 410 -0.59 1.18 33.60
N ASN A 411 -0.50 -0.13 33.78
CA ASN A 411 -0.58 -0.76 35.10
C ASN A 411 0.65 -0.45 35.97
N GLN A 412 1.86 -0.41 35.40
CA GLN A 412 3.06 -0.01 36.14
C GLN A 412 3.02 1.45 36.59
N LEU A 413 2.60 2.36 35.71
CA LEU A 413 2.46 3.78 36.07
C LEU A 413 1.36 3.99 37.13
N LYS A 414 0.30 3.17 37.13
CA LYS A 414 -0.72 3.22 38.20
C LYS A 414 -0.23 2.68 39.54
N ASN A 415 0.64 1.66 39.53
CA ASN A 415 1.14 0.98 40.73
C ASN A 415 2.34 1.67 41.39
N GLN A 416 2.92 2.71 40.75
CA GLN A 416 3.94 3.56 41.35
C GLN A 416 3.38 4.71 42.21
N LYS A 417 2.05 4.81 42.31
CA LYS A 417 1.32 5.63 43.30
C LYS A 417 1.30 4.98 44.67
#